data_AF-A0A5M3WK70-F1
#
_entry.id   AF-A0A5M3WK70-F1
#
_cell.length_a   1.000
_cell.length_b   1.000
_cell.length_c   1.000
_cell.angle_alpha   90.00
_cell.angle_beta   90.00
_cell.angle_gamma   90.00
#
_symmetry.space_group_name_H-M   'P 1'
#
loop_
_entity.id
_entity.type
_entity.pdbx_description
1 polymer ?
#
loop_
_entity_poly.entity_id
_entity_poly.type
_entity_poly.pdbx_seq_one_letter_code
_entity_poly.pdbx_strand_id
1 'polypeptide(L)'
;MSAPASHDVPEQPRVPRTADGIAAALSGSRRMEFYRQLGTAPLEQAETVLRRWWGEAMLDTDPALKDVERDIRQGRAPGGAAADEVFPDWADHVARARARRE
;
A
#
# COMPACT_ATOMS: atom_id res chain seq x y z
N MET A 1 4.90 25.84 33.92
CA MET A 1 5.57 25.23 32.76
C MET A 1 4.49 24.80 31.79
N SER A 2 4.24 25.59 30.74
CA SER A 2 3.21 25.26 29.74
C SER A 2 3.79 24.27 28.75
N ALA A 3 3.12 23.12 28.57
CA ALA A 3 3.46 22.15 27.54
C ALA A 3 3.17 22.75 26.15
N PRO A 4 4.03 22.59 25.14
CA PRO A 4 3.68 23.00 23.79
C PRO A 4 2.52 22.12 23.31
N ALA A 5 1.43 22.76 22.90
CA ALA A 5 0.36 22.12 22.16
C ALA A 5 1.00 21.46 20.92
N SER A 6 0.91 20.13 20.84
CA SER A 6 1.26 19.38 19.64
C SER A 6 0.53 20.02 18.46
N HIS A 7 1.28 20.65 17.57
CA HIS A 7 0.75 21.16 16.31
C HIS A 7 0.18 19.96 15.55
N ASP A 8 -1.13 19.93 15.41
CA ASP A 8 -1.89 19.02 14.56
C ASP A 8 -1.55 19.37 13.09
N VAL A 9 -0.37 18.94 12.64
CA VAL A 9 0.02 19.10 11.23
C VAL A 9 -0.78 18.06 10.46
N PRO A 10 -1.62 18.44 9.47
CA PRO A 10 -2.31 17.46 8.65
C PRO A 10 -1.24 16.54 8.03
N GLU A 11 -1.26 15.27 8.43
CA GLU A 11 -0.27 14.29 8.01
C GLU A 11 -0.32 14.18 6.49
N GLN A 12 0.64 14.79 5.82
CA GLN A 12 0.72 14.71 4.37
C GLN A 12 0.88 13.23 4.00
N PRO A 13 0.12 12.73 3.02
CA PRO A 13 0.21 11.34 2.64
C PRO A 13 1.65 11.01 2.24
N ARG A 14 2.18 9.90 2.77
CA ARG A 14 3.56 9.42 2.51
C ARG A 14 3.89 9.36 1.03
N VAL A 15 2.89 9.03 0.21
CA VAL A 15 2.96 9.03 -1.26
C VAL A 15 2.11 10.19 -1.78
N PRO A 16 2.69 11.15 -2.52
CA PRO A 16 1.91 12.18 -3.21
C PRO A 16 0.90 11.56 -4.18
N ARG A 17 -0.33 12.12 -4.25
CA ARG A 17 -1.39 11.65 -5.16
C ARG A 17 -1.21 12.15 -6.59
N THR A 18 -0.02 11.94 -7.14
CA THR A 18 0.33 12.25 -8.54
C THR A 18 0.91 11.00 -9.19
N ALA A 19 0.81 10.89 -10.51
CA ALA A 19 1.38 9.74 -11.24
C ALA A 19 2.89 9.59 -10.96
N ASP A 20 3.62 10.70 -10.87
CA ASP A 20 5.05 10.71 -10.55
C ASP A 20 5.33 10.30 -9.10
N GLY A 21 4.55 10.80 -8.13
CA GLY A 21 4.68 10.42 -6.73
C GLY A 21 4.41 8.93 -6.50
N ILE A 22 3.39 8.38 -7.16
CA ILE A 22 3.09 6.94 -7.16
C ILE A 22 4.25 6.16 -7.77
N ALA A 23 4.75 6.56 -8.95
CA ALA A 23 5.84 5.87 -9.62
C ALA A 23 7.13 5.86 -8.78
N ALA A 24 7.48 6.99 -8.18
CA ALA A 24 8.68 7.14 -7.35
C ALA A 24 8.65 6.22 -6.12
N ALA A 25 7.46 6.00 -5.54
CA ALA A 25 7.27 5.14 -4.38
C ALA A 25 7.32 3.63 -4.68
N LEU A 26 7.13 3.22 -5.94
CA LEU A 26 7.14 1.82 -6.35
C LEU A 26 8.55 1.31 -6.70
N SER A 27 8.79 0.03 -6.42
CA SER A 27 9.95 -0.71 -6.94
C SER A 27 9.98 -0.77 -8.48
N GLY A 28 11.14 -0.99 -9.08
CA GLY A 28 11.33 -0.90 -10.55
C GLY A 28 10.37 -1.76 -11.38
N SER A 29 10.15 -3.02 -10.99
CA SER A 29 9.22 -3.92 -11.69
C SER A 29 7.75 -3.46 -11.54
N ARG A 30 7.35 -3.02 -10.35
CA ARG A 30 6.00 -2.50 -10.09
C ARG A 30 5.75 -1.16 -10.78
N ARG A 31 6.77 -0.31 -10.88
CA ARG A 31 6.73 0.97 -11.61
C ARG A 31 6.46 0.74 -13.10
N MET A 32 7.10 -0.25 -13.71
CA MET A 32 6.85 -0.60 -15.12
C MET A 32 5.43 -1.10 -15.33
N GLU A 33 4.94 -1.94 -14.43
CA GLU A 33 3.57 -2.46 -14.49
C GLU A 33 2.51 -1.35 -14.28
N PHE A 34 2.79 -0.38 -13.40
CA PHE A 34 1.99 0.82 -13.23
C PHE A 34 1.88 1.62 -14.53
N TYR A 35 3.01 1.97 -15.15
CA TYR A 35 2.99 2.72 -16.42
C TYR A 35 2.30 1.95 -17.54
N ARG A 36 2.50 0.62 -17.61
CA ARG A 36 1.81 -0.23 -18.57
C ARG A 36 0.30 -0.14 -18.40
N GLN A 37 -0.21 -0.39 -17.18
CA GLN A 37 -1.66 -0.35 -16.93
C GLN A 37 -2.25 1.04 -17.18
N LEU A 38 -1.57 2.11 -16.74
CA LEU A 38 -2.03 3.48 -16.95
C LEU A 38 -2.04 3.86 -18.44
N GLY A 39 -1.03 3.45 -19.20
CA GLY A 39 -0.93 3.74 -20.64
C GLY A 39 -1.90 2.93 -21.51
N THR A 40 -2.36 1.76 -21.04
CA THR A 40 -3.32 0.92 -21.78
C THR A 40 -4.77 1.09 -21.36
N ALA A 41 -5.03 1.75 -20.23
CA ALA A 41 -6.39 1.94 -19.72
C ALA A 41 -7.15 2.99 -20.56
N PRO A 42 -8.47 2.81 -20.77
CA PRO A 42 -9.32 3.89 -21.26
C PRO A 42 -9.23 5.11 -20.35
N LEU A 43 -9.33 6.33 -20.91
CA LEU A 43 -9.22 7.57 -20.12
C LEU A 43 -10.22 7.63 -18.96
N GLU A 44 -11.44 7.15 -19.17
CA GLU A 44 -12.49 7.01 -18.15
C GLU A 44 -12.08 6.15 -16.94
N GLN A 45 -11.10 5.26 -17.12
CA GLN A 45 -10.59 4.35 -16.08
C GLN A 45 -9.25 4.80 -15.49
N ALA A 46 -8.62 5.84 -16.04
CA ALA A 46 -7.30 6.30 -15.61
C ALA A 46 -7.28 6.68 -14.12
N GLU A 47 -8.35 7.33 -13.64
CA GLU A 47 -8.46 7.69 -12.22
C GLU A 47 -8.53 6.44 -11.33
N THR A 48 -9.29 5.42 -11.72
CA THR A 48 -9.39 4.15 -10.98
C THR A 48 -8.04 3.44 -10.91
N VAL A 49 -7.27 3.45 -12.00
CA VAL A 49 -5.91 2.90 -12.03
C VAL A 49 -5.01 3.69 -11.07
N LEU A 50 -5.03 5.02 -11.12
CA LEU A 50 -4.24 5.88 -10.22
C LEU A 50 -4.58 5.64 -8.75
N ARG A 51 -5.87 5.56 -8.39
CA ARG A 51 -6.32 5.31 -7.02
C ARG A 51 -5.85 3.96 -6.50
N ARG A 52 -5.98 2.90 -7.32
CA ARG A 52 -5.50 1.56 -6.97
C ARG A 52 -3.99 1.55 -6.71
N TRP A 53 -3.21 2.09 -7.64
CA TRP A 53 -1.75 2.10 -7.53
C TRP A 53 -1.24 3.01 -6.42
N TRP A 54 -1.96 4.07 -6.10
CA TRP A 54 -1.67 4.87 -4.91
C TRP A 54 -1.83 4.05 -3.62
N GLY A 55 -2.87 3.22 -3.51
CA GLY A 55 -3.03 2.29 -2.39
C GLY A 55 -1.88 1.29 -2.27
N GLU A 56 -1.47 0.71 -3.40
CA GLU A 56 -0.31 -0.20 -3.45
C GLU A 56 0.99 0.50 -3.03
N ALA A 57 1.21 1.74 -3.49
CA ALA A 57 2.39 2.53 -3.12
C ALA A 57 2.39 2.94 -1.64
N MET A 58 1.21 3.23 -1.07
CA MET A 58 1.06 3.52 0.36
C MET A 58 1.39 2.29 1.23
N LEU A 59 1.05 1.08 0.78
CA LEU A 59 1.44 -0.18 1.43
C LEU A 59 2.94 -0.44 1.28
N ASP A 60 3.51 -0.25 0.09
CA ASP A 60 4.95 -0.48 -0.18
C ASP A 60 5.85 0.50 0.61
N THR A 61 5.30 1.67 0.97
CA THR A 61 5.98 2.66 1.81
C THR A 61 5.65 2.56 3.29
N ASP A 62 4.84 1.60 3.71
CA ASP A 62 4.45 1.47 5.11
C ASP A 62 5.62 1.00 6.00
N PRO A 63 6.07 1.81 6.98
CA PRO A 63 7.14 1.42 7.88
C PRO A 63 6.81 0.14 8.66
N ALA A 64 5.55 -0.07 9.06
CA ALA A 64 5.16 -1.25 9.83
C ALA A 64 5.30 -2.54 9.01
N LEU A 65 4.95 -2.49 7.72
CA LEU A 65 5.14 -3.64 6.81
C LEU A 65 6.63 -3.90 6.55
N LYS A 66 7.44 -2.85 6.44
CA LYS A 66 8.90 -2.98 6.26
C LYS A 66 9.59 -3.56 7.50
N ASP A 67 9.11 -3.19 8.69
CA ASP A 67 9.61 -3.74 9.95
C ASP A 67 9.28 -5.24 10.05
N VAL A 68 8.04 -5.63 9.72
CA VAL A 68 7.64 -7.05 9.64
C VAL A 68 8.48 -7.80 8.62
N GLU A 69 8.68 -7.26 7.41
CA GLU A 69 9.50 -7.88 6.37
C GLU A 69 10.97 -8.04 6.81
N ARG A 70 11.53 -7.03 7.47
CA ARG A 70 12.87 -7.08 8.06
C ARG A 70 12.95 -8.17 9.12
N ASP A 71 11.97 -8.25 10.00
CA ASP A 71 11.95 -9.23 11.08
C ASP A 71 11.82 -10.66 10.52
N ILE A 72 10.98 -10.87 9.50
CA ILE A 72 10.92 -12.14 8.76
C ILE A 72 12.29 -12.48 8.15
N ARG A 73 12.91 -11.54 7.43
CA ARG A 73 14.22 -11.73 6.80
C ARG A 73 15.32 -12.06 7.81
N GLN A 74 15.23 -11.51 9.01
CA GLN A 74 16.17 -11.75 10.11
C GLN A 74 15.81 -13.00 10.95
N GLY A 75 14.76 -13.75 10.58
CA GLY A 75 14.27 -14.90 11.35
C GLY A 75 13.74 -14.52 12.74
N ARG A 76 13.40 -13.24 12.92
CA ARG A 76 12.97 -12.61 14.17
C ARG A 76 11.47 -12.32 14.21
N ALA A 77 10.76 -12.66 13.13
CA ALA A 77 9.31 -12.56 13.09
C ALA A 77 8.72 -13.37 14.26
N PRO A 78 7.67 -12.85 14.94
CA PRO A 78 6.93 -13.65 15.90
C PRO A 78 6.43 -14.89 15.16
N GLY A 79 7.00 -16.05 15.49
CA GLY A 79 6.62 -17.30 14.88
C GLY A 79 5.14 -17.54 15.13
N GLY A 80 4.38 -17.69 14.05
CA GLY A 80 3.10 -18.41 14.09
C GLY A 80 1.85 -17.64 14.53
N ALA A 81 1.73 -16.34 14.30
CA ALA A 81 0.39 -15.77 14.17
C ALA A 81 -0.08 -16.05 12.74
N ALA A 82 -1.02 -16.97 12.57
CA ALA A 82 -1.71 -17.16 11.30
C ALA A 82 -2.24 -15.79 10.85
N ALA A 83 -2.29 -15.52 9.54
CA ALA A 83 -2.83 -14.27 9.01
C ALA A 83 -4.22 -13.91 9.61
N ASP A 84 -4.98 -14.91 10.07
CA ASP A 84 -6.24 -14.81 10.80
C ASP A 84 -6.16 -14.10 12.16
N GLU A 85 -5.02 -14.13 12.86
CA GLU A 85 -4.85 -13.49 14.17
C GLU A 85 -4.56 -11.98 14.05
N VAL A 86 -3.86 -11.58 12.98
CA VAL A 86 -3.51 -10.18 12.71
C VAL A 86 -4.64 -9.50 11.92
N PHE A 87 -5.33 -10.24 11.06
CA PHE A 87 -6.43 -9.75 10.23
C PHE A 87 -7.57 -10.78 10.25
N PRO A 88 -8.47 -10.71 11.24
CA PRO A 88 -9.70 -11.49 11.21
C PRO A 88 -10.40 -11.26 9.86
N ASP A 89 -10.86 -12.33 9.22
CA ASP A 89 -11.59 -12.32 7.94
C ASP A 89 -10.76 -12.00 6.67
N TRP A 90 -9.43 -12.07 6.72
CA TRP A 90 -8.58 -11.89 5.53
C TRP A 90 -8.90 -12.88 4.41
N ALA A 91 -9.16 -14.14 4.75
CA ALA A 91 -9.55 -15.17 3.79
C ALA A 91 -10.84 -14.79 3.03
N ASP A 92 -11.84 -14.27 3.75
CA ASP A 92 -13.10 -13.80 3.19
C ASP A 92 -12.93 -12.54 2.34
N HIS A 93 -12.03 -11.65 2.73
CA HIS A 93 -11.69 -10.48 1.94
C HIS A 93 -11.08 -10.87 0.58
N VAL A 94 -10.13 -11.80 0.58
CA VAL A 94 -9.50 -12.32 -0.65
C VAL A 94 -10.50 -13.08 -1.53
N ALA A 95 -11.39 -13.88 -0.92
CA ALA A 95 -12.45 -14.58 -1.64
C ALA A 95 -13.40 -13.60 -2.36
N ARG A 96 -13.85 -12.54 -1.67
CA ARG A 96 -14.70 -11.49 -2.27
C ARG A 96 -13.99 -10.72 -3.38
N ALA A 97 -12.69 -10.47 -3.24
CA ALA A 97 -11.91 -9.79 -4.27
C ALA A 97 -11.74 -10.63 -5.55
N ARG A 98 -11.66 -11.96 -5.42
CA ARG A 98 -11.59 -12.88 -6.56
C ARG A 98 -12.94 -13.04 -7.28
N ALA A 99 -14.03 -13.15 -6.52
CA ALA A 99 -15.38 -13.24 -7.07
C ALA A 99 -15.83 -12.01 -7.88
N ARG A 100 -15.18 -10.84 -7.70
CA ARG A 100 -15.45 -9.62 -8.49
C ARG A 100 -14.62 -9.51 -9.78
N ARG A 101 -13.75 -10.49 -10.06
CA ARG A 101 -12.92 -10.56 -11.27
C ARG A 101 -13.45 -11.53 -12.32
N GLU A 102 -14.47 -12.31 -11.99
CA GLU A 102 -15.29 -13.10 -12.91
C GLU A 102 -16.51 -12.29 -13.35
#